data_AF-A0A328TSG3-F1
#
_entry.id   AF-A0A328TSG3-F1
#
_cell.length_a   1.000
_cell.length_b   1.000
_cell.length_c   1.000
_cell.angle_alpha   90.00
_cell.angle_beta   90.00
_cell.angle_gamma   90.00
#
_symmetry.space_group_name_H-M   'P 1'
#
loop_
_entity.id
_entity.type
_entity.pdbx_description
1 polymer ?
#
loop_
_entity_poly.entity_id
_entity_poly.type
_entity_poly.pdbx_seq_one_letter_code
_entity_poly.pdbx_strand_id
1 'polypeptide(L)'
;MGSPTANEFSAQLFTAYRAKRLDGQFARTKRIAKVSPRTMNLEHAYFLAVFNELKRLEECSAPNPLESVRQFRTDESEMAYLTDE
;
A
#
# COMPACT_ATOMS: atom_id res chain seq x y z
N MET A 1 10.88 -4.92 -1.11
CA MET A 1 11.57 -3.62 -0.91
C MET A 1 12.94 -3.75 -0.29
N GLY A 2 13.40 -4.94 0.11
CA GLY A 2 14.76 -5.09 0.64
C GLY A 2 14.98 -4.48 2.02
N SER A 3 13.92 -4.40 2.85
CA SER A 3 13.98 -3.91 4.23
C SER A 3 14.61 -2.51 4.37
N PRO A 4 14.06 -1.47 3.69
CA PRO A 4 14.60 -0.12 3.77
C PRO A 4 14.41 0.47 5.16
N THR A 5 15.34 1.30 5.60
CA THR A 5 15.13 2.15 6.78
C THR A 5 14.12 3.27 6.47
N ALA A 6 13.58 3.93 7.50
CA ALA A 6 12.62 5.03 7.32
C ALA A 6 13.18 6.15 6.43
N ASN A 7 14.48 6.42 6.50
CA ASN A 7 15.16 7.46 5.72
C ASN A 7 15.40 7.05 4.26
N GLU A 8 15.53 5.75 3.97
CA GLU A 8 15.70 5.23 2.61
C GLU A 8 14.37 5.02 1.88
N PHE A 9 13.26 5.04 2.63
CA PHE A 9 11.94 4.83 2.07
C PHE A 9 11.50 6.06 1.27
N SER A 10 11.24 5.87 -0.02
CA SER A 10 10.86 6.95 -0.93
C SER A 10 9.61 6.61 -1.75
N ALA A 11 8.95 7.65 -2.29
CA ALA A 11 7.85 7.51 -3.23
C ALA A 11 8.21 6.61 -4.42
N GLN A 12 9.45 6.70 -4.92
CA GLN A 12 9.94 5.91 -6.05
C GLN A 12 10.06 4.43 -5.66
N LEU A 13 10.64 4.14 -4.50
CA LEU A 13 10.76 2.78 -3.98
C LEU A 13 9.37 2.12 -3.82
N PHE A 14 8.41 2.86 -3.26
CA PHE A 14 7.03 2.41 -3.13
C PHE A 14 6.33 2.20 -4.46
N THR A 15 6.56 3.10 -5.42
CA THR A 15 5.97 3.00 -6.76
C THR A 15 6.51 1.80 -7.54
N ALA A 16 7.81 1.53 -7.45
CA ALA A 16 8.41 0.34 -8.03
C ALA A 16 7.89 -0.95 -7.38
N TYR A 17 7.75 -0.96 -6.06
CA TYR A 17 7.21 -2.10 -5.32
C TYR A 17 5.76 -2.41 -5.72
N ARG A 18 4.88 -1.41 -5.75
CA ARG A 18 3.46 -1.62 -6.09
C ARG A 18 3.28 -2.10 -7.53
N ALA A 19 4.11 -1.63 -8.47
CA ALA A 19 4.10 -2.12 -9.84
C ALA A 19 4.43 -3.62 -9.91
N LYS A 20 5.49 -4.06 -9.23
CA LYS A 20 5.88 -5.49 -9.16
C LYS A 20 4.83 -6.38 -8.51
N ARG A 21 4.13 -5.86 -7.49
CA ARG A 21 3.00 -6.54 -6.82
C ARG A 21 1.78 -6.70 -7.73
N LEU A 22 1.46 -5.68 -8.53
CA LEU A 22 0.35 -5.73 -9.49
C LEU A 22 0.68 -6.67 -10.66
N ASP A 23 1.94 -6.73 -11.07
CA ASP A 23 2.43 -7.66 -12.10
C ASP A 23 2.49 -9.12 -11.61
N GLY A 24 2.45 -9.32 -10.29
CA GLY A 24 2.46 -10.64 -9.65
C GLY A 24 3.85 -11.22 -9.41
N GLN A 25 4.90 -10.40 -9.55
CA GLN A 25 6.27 -10.75 -9.18
C GLN A 25 6.41 -10.95 -7.66
N PHE A 26 5.55 -10.29 -6.89
CA PHE A 26 5.46 -10.43 -5.44
C PHE A 26 4.09 -10.98 -5.05
N ALA A 27 4.00 -12.31 -4.96
CA ALA A 27 2.79 -13.02 -4.58
C ALA A 27 2.40 -12.78 -3.12
N ARG A 28 1.10 -12.63 -2.86
CA ARG A 28 0.57 -12.55 -1.49
C ARG A 28 0.57 -13.92 -0.81
N THR A 29 0.20 -14.95 -1.56
CA THR A 29 0.17 -16.35 -1.10
C THR A 29 0.52 -17.27 -2.28
N LYS A 30 0.72 -18.57 -2.01
CA LYS A 30 0.94 -19.58 -3.07
C LYS A 30 -0.18 -19.61 -4.14
N ARG A 31 -1.40 -19.19 -3.79
CA ARG A 31 -2.57 -19.20 -4.69
C ARG A 31 -2.85 -17.84 -5.33
N ILE A 32 -2.31 -16.76 -4.76
CA ILE A 32 -2.61 -15.38 -5.18
C ILE A 32 -1.30 -14.71 -5.58
N ALA A 33 -0.97 -14.82 -6.86
CA ALA A 33 0.22 -14.18 -7.43
C ALA A 33 -0.01 -12.67 -7.64
N LYS A 34 -1.11 -12.27 -8.27
CA LYS A 34 -1.43 -10.87 -8.55
C LYS A 34 -2.32 -10.28 -7.48
N VAL A 35 -1.93 -9.12 -6.98
CA VAL A 35 -2.68 -8.38 -5.96
C VAL A 35 -3.63 -7.39 -6.63
N SER A 36 -4.84 -7.21 -6.10
CA SER A 36 -5.79 -6.24 -6.65
C SER A 36 -5.38 -4.79 -6.33
N PRO A 37 -5.79 -3.81 -7.16
CA PRO A 37 -5.54 -2.40 -6.87
C PRO A 37 -6.11 -1.96 -5.51
N ARG A 38 -7.26 -2.52 -5.10
CA ARG A 38 -7.85 -2.28 -3.77
C ARG A 38 -6.91 -2.69 -2.64
N THR A 39 -6.33 -3.88 -2.70
CA THR A 39 -5.35 -4.32 -1.69
C THR A 39 -4.10 -3.45 -1.70
N MET A 40 -3.66 -2.98 -2.86
CA MET A 40 -2.53 -2.06 -2.95
C MET A 40 -2.83 -0.69 -2.31
N ASN A 41 -4.05 -0.19 -2.46
CA ASN A 41 -4.49 1.04 -1.79
C ASN A 41 -4.53 0.88 -0.26
N LEU A 42 -4.89 -0.30 0.25
CA LEU A 42 -4.84 -0.59 1.69
C LEU A 42 -3.39 -0.56 2.21
N GLU A 43 -2.45 -1.20 1.51
CA GLU A 43 -1.03 -1.12 1.90
C GLU A 43 -0.50 0.31 1.88
N HIS A 44 -0.89 1.09 0.87
CA HIS A 44 -0.56 2.50 0.81
C HIS A 44 -1.09 3.27 2.02
N ALA A 45 -2.36 3.07 2.40
CA ALA A 45 -2.94 3.70 3.58
C ALA A 45 -2.20 3.32 4.88
N TYR A 46 -1.77 2.06 5.01
CA TYR A 46 -0.98 1.63 6.16
C TYR A 46 0.38 2.31 6.23
N PHE A 47 1.11 2.42 5.12
CA PHE A 47 2.38 3.15 5.11
C PHE A 47 2.18 4.64 5.41
N LEU A 48 1.15 5.27 4.84
CA LEU A 48 0.80 6.65 5.18
C LEU A 48 0.57 6.81 6.68
N ALA A 49 -0.20 5.92 7.29
CA ALA A 49 -0.44 5.92 8.72
C ALA A 49 0.86 5.76 9.52
N VAL A 50 1.70 4.78 9.18
CA VAL A 50 3.00 4.55 9.87
C VAL A 50 3.88 5.80 9.84
N PHE A 51 4.07 6.45 8.69
CA PHE A 51 4.90 7.65 8.60
C PHE A 51 4.29 8.85 9.32
N ASN A 52 2.95 8.98 9.29
CA ASN A 52 2.27 10.01 10.06
C ASN A 52 2.43 9.80 11.58
N GLU A 53 2.40 8.54 12.02
CA GLU A 53 2.63 8.14 13.41
C GLU A 53 4.08 8.39 13.86
N LEU A 54 5.06 8.04 13.03
CA LEU A 54 6.48 8.34 13.31
C LEU A 54 6.74 9.84 13.40
N LYS A 55 6.11 10.63 12.53
CA LYS A 55 6.16 12.10 12.60
C LYS A 55 5.52 12.61 13.88
N ARG A 56 4.39 12.03 14.31
CA ARG A 56 3.70 12.41 15.56
C ARG A 56 4.55 12.15 16.80
N LEU A 57 5.37 11.11 16.79
CA LEU A 57 6.29 10.77 17.87
C LEU A 57 7.63 11.54 17.81
N GLU A 58 7.79 12.44 16.84
CA GLU A 58 9.04 13.19 16.61
C GLU A 58 10.26 12.32 16.25
N GLU A 59 10.04 11.04 15.96
CA GLU A 59 11.09 10.07 15.55
C GLU A 59 11.52 10.27 14.09
N CYS A 60 10.67 10.88 13.27
CA CYS A 60 10.96 11.18 11.87
C CYS A 60 10.63 12.64 11.57
N SER A 61 11.65 13.46 11.36
CA SER A 61 11.51 14.89 11.06
C SER A 61 11.12 15.17 9.59
N ALA A 62 11.36 14.21 8.70
CA ALA A 62 11.04 14.34 7.29
C ALA A 62 9.52 14.31 7.05
N PRO A 63 9.02 14.98 5.99
CA PRO A 63 7.64 14.84 5.56
C PRO A 63 7.36 13.41 5.11
N ASN A 64 6.08 13.02 5.11
CA ASN A 64 5.68 11.68 4.72
C ASN A 64 6.06 11.43 3.24
N PRO A 65 6.91 10.43 2.93
CA PRO A 65 7.40 10.20 1.57
C PRO A 65 6.29 9.78 0.60
N LEU A 66 5.08 9.44 1.08
CA LEU A 66 3.95 9.01 0.29
C LEU A 66 2.85 10.07 0.12
N GLU A 67 3.03 11.27 0.67
CA GLU A 67 1.99 12.32 0.66
C GLU A 67 1.51 12.70 -0.76
N SER A 68 2.43 12.70 -1.74
CA SER A 68 2.11 13.00 -3.14
C SER A 68 1.72 11.78 -3.98
N VAL A 69 1.80 10.57 -3.42
CA VAL A 69 1.52 9.34 -4.17
C VAL A 69 0.01 9.18 -4.29
N ARG A 70 -0.48 8.94 -5.52
CA ARG A 70 -1.91 8.70 -5.75
C ARG A 70 -2.27 7.24 -5.52
N GLN A 71 -3.42 7.02 -4.91
CA GLN A 71 -4.09 5.72 -4.88
C GLN A 71 -4.62 5.35 -6.27
N PHE A 72 -4.77 4.06 -6.53
CA PHE A 72 -5.42 3.56 -7.73
C PHE A 72 -6.92 3.84 -7.66
N ARG A 73 -7.54 4.22 -8.79
CA ARG A 73 -9.00 4.24 -8.89
C ARG A 73 -9.51 2.81 -8.88
N THR A 74 -10.51 2.54 -8.05
CA THR A 74 -11.19 1.24 -7.96
C THR A 74 -12.68 1.48 -8.01
N ASP A 75 -13.37 0.73 -8.85
CA ASP A 75 -14.83 0.74 -8.88
C ASP A 75 -15.37 0.07 -7.61
N GLU A 76 -16.52 0.55 -7.15
CA GLU A 76 -17.21 -0.02 -6.01
C GLU A 76 -17.84 -1.35 -6.43
N SER A 77 -17.60 -2.41 -5.67
CA SER A 77 -18.26 -3.70 -5.90
C SER A 77 -19.64 -3.65 -5.29
N GLU A 78 -20.65 -4.13 -6.01
CA GLU A 78 -21.98 -4.31 -5.45
C GLU A 78 -21.91 -5.20 -4.20
N MET A 79 -22.55 -4.74 -3.13
CA MET A 79 -22.64 -5.49 -1.87
C MET A 79 -23.74 -6.54 -2.01
N ALA A 80 -23.43 -7.80 -1.75
CA ALA A 80 -24.42 -8.86 -1.59
C ALA A 80 -24.81 -9.00 -0.12
N TYR A 81 -26.07 -9.34 0.13
CA TYR A 81 -26.57 -9.74 1.44
C TYR A 81 -26.98 -11.22 1.40
N LEU A 82 -26.97 -11.90 2.55
CA LEU A 82 -27.50 -13.25 2.64
C LEU A 82 -29.02 -13.20 2.56
N THR A 83 -29.59 -13.95 1.63
CA THR A 83 -31.03 -14.24 1.57
C THR A 83 -31.29 -15.50 2.38
N ASP A 84 -32.28 -15.48 3.27
CA ASP A 84 -32.78 -16.70 3.91
C ASP A 84 -33.48 -17.54 2.83
N GLU A 85 -32.94 -18.73 2.53
CA GLU A 85 -33.69 -19.80 1.84
C GLU A 85 -34.49 -20.61 2.86
#